data_AF-A0A7S3P4L1-F1
#
_entry.id   AF-A0A7S3P4L1-F1
#
_cell.length_a   1.000
_cell.length_b   1.000
_cell.length_c   1.000
_cell.angle_alpha   90.00
_cell.angle_beta   90.00
_cell.angle_gamma   90.00
#
_symmetry.space_group_name_H-M   'P 1'
#
loop_
_entity.id
_entity.type
_entity.pdbx_description
1 polymer ?
#
loop_
_entity_poly.entity_id
_entity_poly.type
_entity_poly.pdbx_seq_one_letter_code
_entity_poly.pdbx_strand_id
1 'polypeptide(L)'
;MVKIRGFLSGKSRRERKEKKKEAKNGAENGTMEEGKAEGDDQSTVYKVDVDDGSIDAKDPATLAAKSGLLNKDGEDEEETDFFNEHDAAAKKYLLKLVLLLMDSNSRRFELLQLEFDSVQASVSDVLAQIPVAVTEVCLKEQTYKGISSCDGNEKKPEDVLAKFCKGGDVMVAVADDMTAADYVKLALPILSDPKVVAMLKHSGIDASPWREARKNAKLAAKREKQAVAEKKKSTTKEKAPEAAPTKENKAFNSKSAQNAKVGSSTRSAPVAESPAPKASKPVIVFHPNNDTASTSRGIHVSEVHSTSSRGSKSGLSFITLLIVIVAVILLSTLLALANMYISAPIQVGHVLAPGTVLHKCGFAGVIPGVQSILSAISPRLDCKNSYLVVEDEQVTGYDSDGNVAWMIVGTHHTAKRVCDVENEEDCMKGLHFVDDKHLLISGTKITWIETFEKGVDVYPWPFEEKPLTRIWKK
;
A
#
# COMPACT_ATOMS: atom_id res chain seq x y z
N MET A 1 1.39 -7.99 10.59
CA MET A 1 0.71 -6.67 10.68
C MET A 1 0.29 -6.26 9.28
N VAL A 2 -1.02 -6.07 9.02
CA VAL A 2 -1.49 -5.53 7.74
C VAL A 2 -1.33 -4.01 7.76
N LYS A 3 -0.85 -3.41 6.66
CA LYS A 3 -0.52 -1.98 6.56
C LYS A 3 -1.12 -1.41 5.29
N ILE A 4 -1.82 -0.28 5.38
CA ILE A 4 -2.35 0.43 4.20
C ILE A 4 -1.91 1.89 4.25
N ARG A 5 -1.32 2.35 3.14
CA ARG A 5 -0.98 3.76 2.92
C ARG A 5 -2.00 4.42 2.01
N GLY A 6 -2.15 5.74 2.13
CA GLY A 6 -2.99 6.50 1.22
C GLY A 6 -2.63 7.98 1.19
N PHE A 7 -2.88 8.62 0.04
CA PHE A 7 -2.62 10.05 -0.14
C PHE A 7 -3.94 10.80 -0.39
N LEU A 8 -4.21 11.87 0.36
CA LEU A 8 -5.38 12.71 0.13
C LEU A 8 -5.19 13.64 -1.07
N SER A 9 -5.25 13.07 -2.28
CA SER A 9 -5.11 13.82 -3.54
C SER A 9 -6.36 14.67 -3.85
N GLY A 10 -6.45 15.83 -3.21
CA GLY A 10 -7.56 16.78 -3.37
C GLY A 10 -7.13 18.09 -4.03
N LYS A 11 -7.46 18.26 -5.33
CA LYS A 11 -7.24 19.53 -6.04
C LYS A 11 -7.93 20.68 -5.34
N SER A 12 -7.21 21.78 -5.14
CA SER A 12 -7.67 22.88 -4.29
C SER A 12 -8.97 23.49 -4.83
N ARG A 13 -9.89 23.82 -3.92
CA ARG A 13 -11.14 24.53 -4.27
C ARG A 13 -10.86 25.90 -4.93
N ARG A 14 -9.64 26.42 -4.79
CA ARG A 14 -9.13 27.63 -5.46
C ARG A 14 -8.87 27.38 -6.95
N GLU A 15 -8.06 26.37 -7.29
CA GLU A 15 -7.77 25.99 -8.69
C GLU A 15 -9.04 25.69 -9.50
N ARG A 16 -10.02 25.00 -8.89
CA ARG A 16 -11.32 24.76 -9.55
C ARG A 16 -12.16 26.03 -9.73
N LYS A 17 -12.05 27.03 -8.84
CA LYS A 17 -12.71 28.34 -9.01
C LYS A 17 -12.03 29.17 -10.09
N GLU A 18 -10.70 29.09 -10.22
CA GLU A 18 -9.95 29.75 -11.28
C GLU A 18 -10.28 29.09 -12.64
N LYS A 19 -10.18 27.76 -12.78
CA LYS A 19 -10.58 27.07 -14.02
C LYS A 19 -12.05 27.23 -14.40
N LYS A 20 -12.97 27.35 -13.43
CA LYS A 20 -14.39 27.62 -13.71
C LYS A 20 -14.66 29.10 -14.04
N LYS A 21 -13.77 30.04 -13.68
CA LYS A 21 -13.80 31.42 -14.18
C LYS A 21 -13.24 31.48 -15.61
N GLU A 22 -12.11 30.83 -15.87
CA GLU A 22 -11.52 30.72 -17.22
C GLU A 22 -12.52 30.12 -18.22
N ALA A 23 -13.13 28.98 -17.88
CA ALA A 23 -14.15 28.34 -18.72
C ALA A 23 -15.44 29.17 -18.89
N LYS A 24 -15.74 30.10 -17.98
CA LYS A 24 -16.90 31.00 -18.09
C LYS A 24 -16.59 32.25 -18.92
N ASN A 25 -15.34 32.71 -18.92
CA ASN A 25 -14.89 33.85 -19.73
C ASN A 25 -14.60 33.46 -21.20
N GLY A 26 -14.46 32.15 -21.50
CA GLY A 26 -14.28 31.66 -22.87
C GLY A 26 -15.56 31.29 -23.63
N ALA A 27 -16.74 31.60 -23.09
CA ALA A 27 -18.03 31.12 -23.60
C ALA A 27 -19.00 32.24 -24.07
N GLU A 28 -18.50 33.44 -24.32
CA GLU A 28 -19.28 34.52 -24.97
C GLU A 28 -19.31 34.34 -26.50
N ASN A 29 -20.02 33.29 -26.96
CA ASN A 29 -20.72 33.19 -28.26
C ASN A 29 -21.25 31.76 -28.44
N GLY A 30 -22.43 31.48 -27.88
CA GLY A 30 -23.09 30.17 -28.01
C GLY A 30 -24.53 30.24 -27.48
N THR A 31 -25.49 30.07 -28.38
CA THR A 31 -26.93 30.22 -28.11
C THR A 31 -27.45 29.17 -27.12
N MET A 32 -28.46 29.53 -26.33
CA MET A 32 -29.08 28.68 -25.32
C MET A 32 -29.69 27.39 -25.89
N GLU A 33 -29.47 26.27 -25.18
CA GLU A 33 -30.50 25.24 -24.99
C GLU A 33 -30.68 24.95 -23.49
N GLU A 34 -31.93 24.81 -23.07
CA GLU A 34 -32.34 24.77 -21.66
C GLU A 34 -32.31 23.34 -21.09
N GLY A 35 -31.10 22.80 -20.89
CA GLY A 35 -30.89 21.50 -20.28
C GLY A 35 -31.08 21.50 -18.76
N LYS A 36 -32.17 20.91 -18.27
CA LYS A 36 -32.53 20.80 -16.85
C LYS A 36 -31.57 19.85 -16.09
N ALA A 37 -30.43 20.37 -15.65
CA ALA A 37 -29.40 19.59 -14.96
C ALA A 37 -29.79 19.23 -13.51
N GLU A 38 -30.06 17.94 -13.27
CA GLU A 38 -30.23 17.39 -11.93
C GLU A 38 -28.88 17.34 -11.20
N GLY A 39 -28.74 18.17 -10.17
CA GLY A 39 -27.45 18.48 -9.54
C GLY A 39 -27.01 17.43 -8.53
N ASP A 40 -26.43 16.33 -9.01
CA ASP A 40 -25.84 15.30 -8.18
C ASP A 40 -24.56 15.82 -7.48
N ASP A 41 -24.72 16.35 -6.25
CA ASP A 41 -23.66 17.00 -5.45
C ASP A 41 -22.71 15.95 -4.83
N GLN A 42 -22.04 15.18 -5.70
CA GLN A 42 -20.97 14.24 -5.37
C GLN A 42 -19.67 14.97 -4.97
N SER A 43 -19.76 15.82 -3.95
CA SER A 43 -18.60 16.49 -3.35
C SER A 43 -17.90 15.59 -2.32
N THR A 44 -17.19 14.58 -2.82
CA THR A 44 -16.00 14.03 -2.14
C THR A 44 -14.75 14.40 -2.92
N VAL A 45 -13.90 15.21 -2.30
CA VAL A 45 -12.74 15.86 -2.95
C VAL A 45 -11.46 15.04 -2.76
N TYR A 46 -11.60 13.77 -2.39
CA TYR A 46 -10.50 12.86 -2.09
C TYR A 46 -10.65 11.63 -2.97
N LYS A 47 -9.65 11.38 -3.82
CA LYS A 47 -9.41 10.04 -4.33
C LYS A 47 -8.52 9.34 -3.32
N VAL A 48 -9.02 8.26 -2.74
CA VAL A 48 -8.17 7.30 -2.05
C VAL A 48 -7.77 6.26 -3.08
N ASP A 49 -6.53 6.35 -3.52
CA ASP A 49 -5.88 5.28 -4.26
C ASP A 49 -5.46 4.25 -3.20
N VAL A 50 -6.13 3.10 -3.20
CA VAL A 50 -5.83 1.94 -2.34
C VAL A 50 -5.02 0.98 -3.21
N ASP A 51 -3.85 0.57 -2.75
CA ASP A 51 -3.06 -0.45 -3.43
C ASP A 51 -3.71 -1.82 -3.19
N ASP A 52 -4.42 -2.33 -4.20
CA ASP A 52 -5.20 -3.58 -4.12
C ASP A 52 -4.32 -4.84 -3.90
N GLY A 53 -2.98 -4.72 -3.91
CA GLY A 53 -2.02 -5.82 -3.77
C GLY A 53 -1.76 -6.34 -2.35
N SER A 54 -2.51 -5.88 -1.34
CA SER A 54 -2.28 -6.23 0.09
C SER A 54 -3.30 -7.21 0.69
N ILE A 55 -4.20 -7.82 -0.10
CA ILE A 55 -5.37 -8.57 0.42
C ILE A 55 -5.40 -10.04 -0.05
N ASP A 56 -4.38 -10.82 0.30
CA ASP A 56 -4.43 -12.29 0.29
C ASP A 56 -4.56 -12.83 1.73
N ALA A 57 -5.75 -12.67 2.31
CA ALA A 57 -6.10 -13.29 3.58
C ALA A 57 -6.68 -14.69 3.33
N LYS A 58 -5.95 -15.75 3.73
CA LYS A 58 -6.48 -17.12 3.77
C LYS A 58 -7.75 -17.20 4.62
N ASP A 59 -8.78 -17.87 4.10
CA ASP A 59 -10.04 -18.12 4.81
C ASP A 59 -9.82 -18.76 6.19
N PRO A 60 -10.25 -18.13 7.30
CA PRO A 60 -10.18 -18.72 8.64
C PRO A 60 -11.36 -19.68 8.92
N ALA A 61 -11.86 -20.38 7.89
CA ALA A 61 -13.12 -21.11 7.91
C ALA A 61 -13.00 -22.62 8.26
N THR A 62 -12.07 -23.01 9.16
CA THR A 62 -11.88 -24.45 9.50
C THR A 62 -11.47 -24.77 10.95
N LEU A 63 -11.71 -23.91 11.94
CA LEU A 63 -11.35 -24.18 13.36
C LEU A 63 -12.44 -23.84 14.40
N ALA A 64 -13.72 -24.11 14.10
CA ALA A 64 -14.83 -23.87 15.04
C ALA A 64 -15.89 -24.99 15.11
N ALA A 65 -15.50 -26.25 14.88
CA ALA A 65 -16.45 -27.37 14.84
C ALA A 65 -15.88 -28.73 15.30
N LYS A 66 -15.47 -28.88 16.58
CA LYS A 66 -15.42 -30.19 17.28
C LYS A 66 -15.22 -30.13 18.80
N SER A 67 -16.24 -29.70 19.52
CA SER A 67 -16.48 -30.03 20.95
C SER A 67 -17.89 -29.54 21.33
N GLY A 68 -18.81 -30.33 21.88
CA GLY A 68 -18.83 -31.78 22.09
C GLY A 68 -20.25 -32.16 22.53
N LEU A 69 -20.85 -33.14 21.87
CA LEU A 69 -22.15 -33.70 22.28
C LEU A 69 -21.96 -34.51 23.56
N LEU A 70 -22.63 -34.13 24.66
CA LEU A 70 -23.18 -34.99 25.73
C LEU A 70 -23.40 -34.17 27.02
N ASN A 71 -24.62 -33.67 27.23
CA ASN A 71 -25.56 -34.28 28.18
C ASN A 71 -26.88 -33.49 28.18
N LYS A 72 -27.97 -34.21 28.47
CA LYS A 72 -29.34 -33.73 28.47
C LYS A 72 -30.02 -34.27 29.73
N ASP A 73 -31.06 -33.57 30.17
CA ASP A 73 -31.99 -33.96 31.23
C ASP A 73 -31.42 -33.82 32.67
N GLY A 74 -32.08 -33.00 33.50
CA GLY A 74 -31.60 -32.69 34.86
C GLY A 74 -32.25 -31.48 35.54
N GLU A 75 -33.59 -31.52 35.65
CA GLU A 75 -34.43 -30.95 36.73
C GLU A 75 -34.47 -29.43 37.00
N ASP A 76 -35.66 -28.97 37.39
CA ASP A 76 -35.99 -27.58 37.70
C ASP A 76 -35.62 -27.23 39.15
N GLU A 77 -34.68 -26.31 39.36
CA GLU A 77 -34.49 -25.65 40.66
C GLU A 77 -34.64 -24.13 40.51
N GLU A 78 -35.70 -23.58 41.13
CA GLU A 78 -35.84 -22.15 41.39
C GLU A 78 -34.85 -21.74 42.50
N GLU A 79 -33.75 -21.06 42.19
CA GLU A 79 -32.98 -20.37 43.24
C GLU A 79 -32.45 -18.98 42.85
N THR A 80 -33.18 -17.98 43.36
CA THR A 80 -32.72 -16.66 43.83
C THR A 80 -31.75 -15.81 42.99
N ASP A 81 -32.29 -14.71 42.46
CA ASP A 81 -31.53 -13.51 42.06
C ASP A 81 -30.83 -12.85 43.28
N PHE A 82 -29.61 -13.28 43.60
CA PHE A 82 -28.65 -12.47 44.35
C PHE A 82 -27.53 -11.99 43.43
N PHE A 83 -27.42 -10.66 43.30
CA PHE A 83 -26.40 -9.98 42.50
C PHE A 83 -24.98 -10.22 43.07
N ASN A 84 -24.34 -11.32 42.68
CA ASN A 84 -22.90 -11.51 42.84
C ASN A 84 -22.15 -10.69 41.78
N GLU A 85 -22.15 -9.37 41.95
CA GLU A 85 -21.43 -8.39 41.12
C GLU A 85 -19.94 -8.30 41.50
N HIS A 86 -19.29 -9.43 41.77
CA HIS A 86 -17.84 -9.51 41.97
C HIS A 86 -17.31 -10.84 41.42
N ASP A 87 -16.16 -10.79 40.74
CA ASP A 87 -15.40 -11.92 40.19
C ASP A 87 -16.06 -12.75 39.06
N ALA A 88 -16.87 -12.09 38.23
CA ALA A 88 -17.00 -12.50 36.82
C ALA A 88 -15.64 -12.29 36.10
N ALA A 89 -14.72 -13.24 36.28
CA ALA A 89 -13.36 -13.18 35.76
C ALA A 89 -13.34 -12.78 34.28
N ALA A 90 -12.88 -11.55 34.01
CA ALA A 90 -12.94 -10.95 32.69
C ALA A 90 -12.21 -11.85 31.70
N LYS A 91 -12.97 -12.49 30.79
CA LYS A 91 -12.40 -13.40 29.79
C LYS A 91 -11.35 -12.63 29.00
N LYS A 92 -10.10 -13.08 29.07
CA LYS A 92 -8.98 -12.50 28.31
C LYS A 92 -9.16 -12.79 26.83
N TYR A 93 -9.16 -11.75 26.01
CA TYR A 93 -9.22 -11.84 24.55
C TYR A 93 -8.33 -10.78 23.90
N LEU A 94 -7.95 -11.00 22.64
CA LEU A 94 -7.16 -10.04 21.88
C LEU A 94 -8.09 -9.01 21.22
N LEU A 95 -7.97 -7.75 21.64
CA LEU A 95 -8.57 -6.60 20.99
C LEU A 95 -7.81 -6.30 19.70
N LYS A 96 -8.46 -6.51 18.55
CA LYS A 96 -7.99 -5.97 17.27
C LYS A 96 -8.44 -4.52 17.16
N LEU A 97 -7.50 -3.61 16.89
CA LEU A 97 -7.74 -2.18 16.77
C LEU A 97 -7.16 -1.68 15.44
N VAL A 98 -7.95 -0.95 14.66
CA VAL A 98 -7.41 -0.19 13.52
C VAL A 98 -7.28 1.28 13.91
N LEU A 99 -6.07 1.81 13.79
CA LEU A 99 -5.75 3.20 14.09
C LEU A 99 -5.46 3.96 12.80
N LEU A 100 -6.24 5.00 12.53
CA LEU A 100 -5.99 5.97 11.47
C LEU A 100 -5.10 7.09 11.99
N LEU A 101 -3.93 7.23 11.40
CA LEU A 101 -2.96 8.30 11.62
C LEU A 101 -3.06 9.31 10.47
N MET A 102 -3.00 10.60 10.76
CA MET A 102 -3.08 11.67 9.74
C MET A 102 -2.17 12.84 10.08
N ASP A 103 -1.44 13.34 9.08
CA ASP A 103 -0.76 14.63 9.18
C ASP A 103 -1.64 15.73 8.59
N SER A 104 -2.01 16.69 9.44
CA SER A 104 -2.82 17.85 9.09
C SER A 104 -2.17 18.71 8.00
N ASN A 105 -0.84 18.73 7.94
CA ASN A 105 -0.05 19.59 7.05
C ASN A 105 0.12 18.95 5.66
N SER A 106 0.74 17.77 5.58
CA SER A 106 0.97 17.07 4.30
C SER A 106 -0.27 16.37 3.74
N ARG A 107 -1.28 16.11 4.58
CA ARG A 107 -2.48 15.32 4.26
C ARG A 107 -2.18 13.87 3.87
N ARG A 108 -1.05 13.34 4.33
CA ARG A 108 -0.75 11.90 4.32
C ARG A 108 -1.53 11.21 5.44
N PHE A 109 -1.86 9.94 5.22
CA PHE A 109 -2.44 9.10 6.26
C PHE A 109 -1.96 7.65 6.14
N GLU A 110 -1.95 6.95 7.28
CA GLU A 110 -1.56 5.55 7.40
C GLU A 110 -2.59 4.84 8.29
N LEU A 111 -2.98 3.61 7.92
CA LEU A 111 -3.83 2.74 8.72
C LEU A 111 -2.98 1.63 9.34
N LEU A 112 -2.92 1.60 10.67
CA LEU A 112 -2.23 0.56 11.43
C LEU A 112 -3.25 -0.42 12.04
N GLN A 113 -3.07 -1.72 11.78
CA GLN A 113 -3.77 -2.76 12.53
C GLN A 113 -2.92 -3.25 13.70
N LEU A 114 -3.37 -2.98 14.92
CA LEU A 114 -2.71 -3.33 16.18
C LEU A 114 -3.55 -4.39 16.93
N GLU A 115 -2.89 -5.21 17.76
CA GLU A 115 -3.55 -6.24 18.58
C GLU A 115 -3.09 -6.12 20.04
N PHE A 116 -4.03 -6.15 20.99
CA PHE A 116 -3.80 -5.83 22.40
C PHE A 116 -4.54 -6.80 23.34
N ASP A 117 -4.06 -6.98 24.57
CA ASP A 117 -4.78 -7.71 25.62
C ASP A 117 -5.95 -6.88 26.17
N SER A 118 -7.17 -7.40 26.10
CA SER A 118 -8.38 -6.70 26.55
C SER A 118 -8.36 -6.28 28.02
N VAL A 119 -7.66 -7.02 28.89
CA VAL A 119 -7.69 -6.77 30.35
C VAL A 119 -6.71 -5.68 30.77
N GLN A 120 -5.58 -5.56 30.07
CA GLN A 120 -4.45 -4.72 30.51
C GLN A 120 -4.22 -3.49 29.64
N ALA A 121 -4.59 -3.52 28.35
CA ALA A 121 -4.20 -2.46 27.43
C ALA A 121 -4.92 -1.14 27.69
N SER A 122 -4.12 -0.08 27.76
CA SER A 122 -4.51 1.32 27.86
C SER A 122 -4.34 2.05 26.53
N VAL A 123 -4.87 3.27 26.41
CA VAL A 123 -4.54 4.17 25.30
C VAL A 123 -3.04 4.47 25.28
N SER A 124 -2.37 4.61 26.43
CA SER A 124 -0.92 4.83 26.50
C SER A 124 -0.13 3.75 25.74
N ASP A 125 -0.54 2.49 25.87
CA ASP A 125 0.08 1.36 25.15
C ASP A 125 -0.14 1.47 23.63
N VAL A 126 -1.31 1.95 23.20
CA VAL A 126 -1.57 2.25 21.78
C VAL A 126 -0.63 3.34 21.27
N LEU A 127 -0.50 4.45 22.02
CA LEU A 127 0.34 5.58 21.63
C LEU A 127 1.82 5.20 21.57
N ALA A 128 2.31 4.38 22.52
CA ALA A 128 3.68 3.89 22.55
C ALA A 128 4.03 3.01 21.34
N GLN A 129 3.05 2.30 20.76
CA GLN A 129 3.26 1.47 19.56
C GLN A 129 3.35 2.29 18.26
N ILE A 130 2.79 3.50 18.21
CA ILE A 130 2.79 4.34 17.00
C ILE A 130 4.21 4.55 16.43
N PRO A 131 5.20 5.10 17.16
CA PRO A 131 6.53 5.36 16.60
C PRO A 131 7.31 4.08 16.21
N VAL A 132 6.91 2.91 16.69
CA VAL A 132 7.49 1.60 16.32
C VAL A 132 6.87 1.08 15.02
N ALA A 133 5.54 1.17 14.91
CA ALA A 133 4.76 0.61 13.81
C ALA A 133 4.69 1.48 12.55
N VAL A 134 4.70 2.81 12.70
CA VAL A 134 4.56 3.78 11.61
C VAL A 134 5.70 3.69 10.61
N THR A 135 5.36 3.75 9.32
CA THR A 135 6.33 3.76 8.24
C THR A 135 6.56 5.15 7.62
N GLU A 136 5.59 6.06 7.69
CA GLU A 136 5.74 7.45 7.25
C GLU A 136 6.51 8.31 8.27
N VAL A 137 7.67 8.86 7.88
CA VAL A 137 8.55 9.65 8.77
C VAL A 137 7.81 10.81 9.44
N CYS A 138 6.98 11.54 8.69
CA CYS A 138 6.22 12.68 9.24
C CYS A 138 5.16 12.29 10.28
N LEU A 139 4.64 11.06 10.24
CA LEU A 139 3.73 10.54 11.27
C LEU A 139 4.52 10.00 12.47
N LYS A 140 5.73 9.47 12.24
CA LYS A 140 6.62 8.95 13.29
C LYS A 140 7.20 10.06 14.19
N GLU A 141 7.37 11.26 13.64
CA GLU A 141 7.83 12.45 14.36
C GLU A 141 6.71 13.20 15.11
N GLN A 142 5.44 12.84 14.91
CA GLN A 142 4.32 13.47 15.61
C GLN A 142 4.21 13.00 17.07
N THR A 143 3.83 13.93 17.95
CA THR A 143 3.43 13.62 19.33
C THR A 143 1.91 13.47 19.38
N TYR A 144 1.45 12.34 19.92
CA TYR A 144 0.05 11.98 20.05
C TYR A 144 -0.36 11.99 21.52
N LYS A 145 -1.48 12.65 21.84
CA LYS A 145 -2.00 12.80 23.20
C LYS A 145 -3.13 11.83 23.55
N GLY A 146 -3.77 11.24 22.54
CA GLY A 146 -4.92 10.37 22.74
C GLY A 146 -5.45 9.77 21.45
N ILE A 147 -6.58 9.07 21.55
CA ILE A 147 -7.32 8.53 20.41
C ILE A 147 -8.79 8.93 20.47
N SER A 148 -9.49 8.94 19.34
CA SER A 148 -10.92 9.29 19.25
C SER A 148 -11.67 8.27 18.40
N SER A 149 -12.92 7.99 18.78
CA SER A 149 -13.88 7.30 17.91
C SER A 149 -14.57 8.32 16.99
N CYS A 150 -15.58 7.88 16.22
CA CYS A 150 -16.38 8.74 15.35
C CYS A 150 -17.29 9.73 16.09
N ASP A 151 -17.35 9.64 17.43
CA ASP A 151 -18.07 10.56 18.32
C ASP A 151 -17.31 11.89 18.54
N GLY A 152 -15.99 11.92 18.29
CA GLY A 152 -15.13 13.09 18.53
C GLY A 152 -14.70 13.26 19.99
N ASN A 153 -14.95 12.27 20.85
CA ASN A 153 -14.53 12.31 22.25
C ASN A 153 -13.14 11.70 22.41
N GLU A 154 -12.18 12.54 22.77
CA GLU A 154 -10.80 12.14 23.07
C GLU A 154 -10.75 11.17 24.27
N LYS A 155 -10.05 10.05 24.09
CA LYS A 155 -9.69 9.08 25.13
C LYS A 155 -8.26 9.38 25.56
N LYS A 156 -8.06 9.48 26.86
CA LYS A 156 -6.78 9.85 27.48
C LYS A 156 -5.86 8.63 27.61
N PRO A 157 -4.53 8.81 27.78
CA PRO A 157 -3.59 7.70 27.93
C PRO A 157 -3.96 6.68 29.01
N GLU A 158 -4.64 7.11 30.08
CA GLU A 158 -5.04 6.24 31.21
C GLU A 158 -6.32 5.43 30.95
N ASP A 159 -7.04 5.66 29.85
CA ASP A 159 -8.28 4.95 29.53
C ASP A 159 -7.98 3.52 29.07
N VAL A 160 -8.55 2.52 29.76
CA VAL A 160 -8.45 1.09 29.41
C VAL A 160 -9.29 0.80 28.17
N LEU A 161 -8.70 0.14 27.16
CA LEU A 161 -9.33 -0.06 25.85
C LEU A 161 -10.67 -0.81 25.93
N ALA A 162 -10.76 -1.87 26.73
CA ALA A 162 -12.00 -2.67 26.85
C ALA A 162 -13.22 -1.89 27.41
N LYS A 163 -13.04 -0.67 27.94
CA LYS A 163 -14.16 0.19 28.36
C LYS A 163 -14.92 0.81 27.17
N PHE A 164 -14.30 0.89 25.99
CA PHE A 164 -14.86 1.57 24.82
C PHE A 164 -14.56 0.92 23.47
N CYS A 165 -13.65 -0.06 23.41
CA CYS A 165 -13.31 -0.88 22.26
C CYS A 165 -13.81 -2.30 22.50
N LYS A 166 -14.61 -2.83 21.57
CA LYS A 166 -15.13 -4.21 21.58
C LYS A 166 -14.26 -5.16 20.76
N GLY A 167 -13.32 -4.61 19.98
CA GLY A 167 -12.48 -5.34 19.04
C GLY A 167 -13.08 -5.30 17.64
N GLY A 168 -12.23 -5.06 16.64
CA GLY A 168 -12.66 -4.76 15.27
C GLY A 168 -13.11 -3.31 15.07
N ASP A 169 -12.81 -2.42 16.02
CA ASP A 169 -13.14 -0.99 15.95
C ASP A 169 -12.07 -0.18 15.18
N VAL A 170 -12.51 0.92 14.57
CA VAL A 170 -11.63 1.91 13.92
C VAL A 170 -11.59 3.20 14.72
N MET A 171 -10.40 3.57 15.21
CA MET A 171 -10.12 4.80 15.95
C MET A 171 -9.20 5.73 15.15
N VAL A 172 -9.12 6.99 15.56
CA VAL A 172 -8.23 8.01 15.00
C VAL A 172 -7.25 8.46 16.08
N ALA A 173 -5.95 8.53 15.78
CA ALA A 173 -5.00 9.14 16.71
C ALA A 173 -5.11 10.67 16.68
N VAL A 174 -4.99 11.29 17.84
CA VAL A 174 -5.12 12.74 18.03
C VAL A 174 -3.75 13.30 18.37
N ALA A 175 -3.13 14.01 17.44
CA ALA A 175 -1.88 14.71 17.68
C ALA A 175 -2.09 16.02 18.46
N ASP A 176 -1.02 16.60 18.99
CA ASP A 176 -1.09 17.82 19.80
C ASP A 176 -1.51 19.09 19.05
N ASP A 177 -1.42 19.09 17.71
CA ASP A 177 -1.68 20.24 16.85
C ASP A 177 -3.17 20.61 16.71
N MET A 178 -4.08 19.67 16.93
CA MET A 178 -5.52 19.83 16.66
C MET A 178 -6.41 19.15 17.72
N THR A 179 -7.72 19.37 17.64
CA THR A 179 -8.71 18.72 18.52
C THR A 179 -9.18 17.39 17.96
N ALA A 180 -9.59 16.45 18.82
CA ALA A 180 -10.22 15.19 18.41
C ALA A 180 -11.41 15.41 17.45
N ALA A 181 -12.27 16.41 17.72
CA ALA A 181 -13.41 16.74 16.88
C ALA A 181 -13.00 17.22 15.47
N ASP A 182 -11.85 17.88 15.31
CA ASP A 182 -11.32 18.27 13.99
C ASP A 182 -10.66 17.10 13.27
N TYR A 183 -9.94 16.24 14.00
CA TYR A 183 -9.42 14.98 13.46
C TYR A 183 -10.54 14.06 12.94
N VAL A 184 -11.68 13.96 13.63
CA VAL A 184 -12.87 13.24 13.14
C VAL A 184 -13.40 13.86 11.83
N LYS A 185 -13.40 15.18 11.67
CA LYS A 185 -13.81 15.83 10.41
C LYS A 185 -12.87 15.48 9.24
N LEU A 186 -11.58 15.28 9.51
CA LEU A 186 -10.58 14.85 8.52
C LEU A 186 -10.68 13.33 8.21
N ALA A 187 -11.00 12.51 9.20
CA ALA A 187 -11.17 11.07 9.06
C ALA A 187 -12.46 10.67 8.33
N LEU A 188 -13.58 11.38 8.56
CA LEU A 188 -14.90 11.04 8.01
C LEU A 188 -14.91 10.82 6.47
N PRO A 189 -14.24 11.64 5.64
CA PRO A 189 -14.11 11.36 4.21
C PRO A 189 -13.37 10.06 3.86
N ILE A 190 -12.37 9.65 4.65
CA ILE A 190 -11.58 8.44 4.44
C ILE A 190 -12.37 7.22 4.90
N LEU A 191 -12.77 7.19 6.17
CA LEU A 191 -13.40 6.03 6.81
C LEU A 191 -14.85 5.81 6.39
N SER A 192 -15.43 6.73 5.61
CA SER A 192 -16.71 6.54 4.91
C SER A 192 -16.56 6.29 3.41
N ASP A 193 -15.34 6.13 2.88
CA ASP A 193 -15.17 5.76 1.48
C ASP A 193 -15.60 4.29 1.27
N PRO A 194 -16.38 3.96 0.22
CA PRO A 194 -16.83 2.60 -0.02
C PRO A 194 -15.69 1.58 -0.17
N LYS A 195 -14.55 1.96 -0.76
CA LYS A 195 -13.38 1.07 -0.90
C LYS A 195 -12.72 0.79 0.43
N VAL A 196 -12.43 1.85 1.21
CA VAL A 196 -11.79 1.73 2.53
C VAL A 196 -12.66 0.88 3.48
N VAL A 197 -13.98 1.10 3.49
CA VAL A 197 -14.89 0.27 4.30
C VAL A 197 -14.98 -1.17 3.78
N ALA A 198 -14.97 -1.40 2.47
CA ALA A 198 -14.94 -2.75 1.93
C ALA A 198 -13.65 -3.49 2.34
N MET A 199 -12.50 -2.86 2.18
CA MET A 199 -11.19 -3.37 2.61
C MET A 199 -11.19 -3.73 4.11
N LEU A 200 -11.59 -2.80 4.99
CA LEU A 200 -11.67 -3.05 6.44
C LEU A 200 -12.63 -4.21 6.78
N LYS A 201 -13.75 -4.32 6.07
CA LYS A 201 -14.70 -5.42 6.24
C LYS A 201 -14.10 -6.79 5.89
N HIS A 202 -13.24 -6.89 4.87
CA HIS A 202 -12.53 -8.15 4.55
C HIS A 202 -11.56 -8.55 5.67
N SER A 203 -10.99 -7.57 6.38
CA SER A 203 -10.16 -7.79 7.57
C SER A 203 -10.96 -8.03 8.87
N GLY A 204 -12.29 -8.09 8.81
CA GLY A 204 -13.16 -8.29 9.97
C GLY A 204 -13.36 -7.06 10.87
N ILE A 205 -13.12 -5.86 10.34
CA ILE A 205 -13.22 -4.58 11.06
C ILE A 205 -14.47 -3.81 10.60
N ASP A 206 -15.27 -3.29 11.55
CA ASP A 206 -16.49 -2.56 11.22
C ASP A 206 -16.28 -1.04 11.18
N ALA A 207 -16.32 -0.49 9.97
CA ALA A 207 -16.29 0.94 9.72
C ALA A 207 -17.69 1.56 9.47
N SER A 208 -18.77 0.80 9.72
CA SER A 208 -20.15 1.30 9.57
C SER A 208 -20.48 2.53 10.43
N PRO A 209 -20.03 2.65 11.70
CA PRO A 209 -20.28 3.84 12.53
C PRO A 209 -19.79 5.15 11.89
N TRP A 210 -18.63 5.12 11.24
CA TRP A 210 -18.07 6.28 10.51
C TRP A 210 -18.97 6.73 9.35
N ARG A 211 -19.54 5.77 8.61
CA ARG A 211 -20.47 6.03 7.51
C ARG A 211 -21.77 6.67 8.00
N GLU A 212 -22.26 6.26 9.17
CA GLU A 212 -23.46 6.83 9.81
C GLU A 212 -23.20 8.23 10.37
N ALA A 213 -22.09 8.41 11.09
CA ALA A 213 -21.62 9.72 11.54
C ALA A 213 -21.54 10.72 10.37
N ARG A 214 -21.04 10.29 9.20
CA ARG A 214 -20.99 11.13 7.99
C ARG A 214 -22.38 11.46 7.42
N LYS A 215 -23.33 10.51 7.42
CA LYS A 215 -24.73 10.79 7.02
C LYS A 215 -25.36 11.82 7.96
N ASN A 216 -25.17 11.66 9.26
CA ASN A 216 -25.69 12.54 10.30
C ASN A 216 -25.09 13.96 10.19
N ALA A 217 -23.78 14.07 9.99
CA ALA A 217 -23.10 15.35 9.76
C ALA A 217 -23.61 16.06 8.49
N LYS A 218 -23.84 15.33 7.38
CA LYS A 218 -24.46 15.88 6.16
C LYS A 218 -25.89 16.37 6.41
N LEU A 219 -26.69 15.62 7.18
CA LEU A 219 -28.07 15.99 7.50
C LEU A 219 -28.14 17.24 8.41
N ALA A 220 -27.27 17.31 9.42
CA ALA A 220 -27.12 18.49 10.28
C ALA A 220 -26.75 19.74 9.46
N ALA A 221 -25.72 19.65 8.61
CA ALA A 221 -25.31 20.74 7.74
C ALA A 221 -26.38 21.14 6.70
N LYS A 222 -27.28 20.23 6.31
CA LYS A 222 -28.45 20.56 5.46
C LYS A 222 -29.50 21.34 6.25
N ARG A 223 -29.84 20.88 7.47
CA ARG A 223 -30.80 21.55 8.37
C ARG A 223 -30.34 22.96 8.75
N GLU A 224 -29.06 23.14 9.06
CA GLU A 224 -28.47 24.45 9.37
C GLU A 224 -28.61 25.43 8.20
N LYS A 225 -28.27 25.00 6.97
CA LYS A 225 -28.45 25.81 5.75
C LYS A 225 -29.91 26.19 5.50
N GLN A 226 -30.86 25.28 5.78
CA GLN A 226 -32.29 25.56 5.66
C GLN A 226 -32.73 26.62 6.68
N ALA A 227 -32.36 26.48 7.96
CA ALA A 227 -32.68 27.45 9.00
C ALA A 227 -32.09 28.86 8.71
N VAL A 228 -30.88 28.92 8.15
CA VAL A 228 -30.28 30.21 7.72
C VAL A 228 -31.00 30.81 6.52
N ALA A 229 -31.50 30.00 5.58
CA ALA A 229 -32.27 30.48 4.44
C ALA A 229 -33.66 31.00 4.86
N GLU A 230 -34.34 30.32 5.77
CA GLU A 230 -35.63 30.74 6.32
C GLU A 230 -35.53 32.07 7.08
N LYS A 231 -34.51 32.23 7.95
CA LYS A 231 -34.24 33.50 8.64
C LYS A 231 -34.00 34.67 7.67
N LYS A 232 -33.32 34.46 6.54
CA LYS A 232 -33.14 35.51 5.52
C LYS A 232 -34.44 35.86 4.79
N LYS A 233 -35.36 34.90 4.64
CA LYS A 233 -36.63 35.12 3.95
C LYS A 233 -37.61 35.93 4.80
N SER A 234 -37.60 35.80 6.13
CA SER A 234 -38.45 36.60 7.03
C SER A 234 -37.98 38.06 7.13
N THR A 235 -36.68 38.32 7.35
CA THR A 235 -36.15 39.69 7.51
C THR A 235 -36.32 40.58 6.27
N THR A 236 -36.59 40.01 5.10
CA THR A 236 -36.77 40.77 3.85
C THR A 236 -38.20 41.30 3.66
N LYS A 237 -39.18 40.84 4.45
CA LYS A 237 -40.60 41.20 4.25
C LYS A 237 -41.13 42.30 5.19
N GLU A 238 -40.31 42.75 6.14
CA GLU A 238 -40.68 43.76 7.14
C GLU A 238 -39.79 45.01 7.04
N LYS A 239 -39.84 45.64 5.87
CA LYS A 239 -39.39 47.03 5.70
C LYS A 239 -40.42 47.81 4.90
N ALA A 240 -41.50 48.20 5.58
CA ALA A 240 -42.39 49.24 5.08
C ALA A 240 -41.61 50.56 4.90
N PRO A 241 -42.00 51.42 3.94
CA PRO A 241 -41.32 52.69 3.71
C PRO A 241 -41.71 53.72 4.77
N GLU A 242 -41.05 53.68 5.93
CA GLU A 242 -41.10 54.76 6.92
C GLU A 242 -40.15 55.91 6.55
N ALA A 243 -40.51 57.13 6.96
CA ALA A 243 -40.13 58.37 6.29
C ALA A 243 -38.65 58.77 6.37
N ALA A 244 -38.25 59.67 5.46
CA ALA A 244 -36.89 60.14 5.30
C ALA A 244 -36.36 60.94 6.50
N PRO A 245 -35.12 60.66 6.98
CA PRO A 245 -34.38 61.55 7.85
C PRO A 245 -33.41 62.48 7.08
N THR A 246 -33.19 63.65 7.68
CA THR A 246 -32.44 64.79 7.16
C THR A 246 -30.93 64.53 7.03
N LYS A 247 -30.27 65.27 6.11
CA LYS A 247 -28.81 65.28 5.94
C LYS A 247 -28.12 65.93 7.14
N GLU A 248 -27.11 65.29 7.75
CA GLU A 248 -26.07 66.05 8.46
C GLU A 248 -24.66 65.41 8.53
N ASN A 249 -23.69 66.16 7.97
CA ASN A 249 -22.26 66.34 8.27
C ASN A 249 -21.29 65.20 8.75
N LYS A 250 -20.25 65.01 7.91
CA LYS A 250 -18.78 65.06 8.17
C LYS A 250 -18.18 64.52 9.49
N ALA A 251 -17.22 63.59 9.37
CA ALA A 251 -15.79 63.72 9.74
C ALA A 251 -15.07 62.38 9.46
N PHE A 252 -14.04 62.29 8.61
CA PHE A 252 -12.63 62.64 8.86
C PHE A 252 -11.96 61.83 9.99
N ASN A 253 -11.25 60.75 9.64
CA ASN A 253 -9.90 60.55 10.17
C ASN A 253 -9.01 59.71 9.23
N SER A 254 -7.77 60.13 9.06
CA SER A 254 -6.72 59.46 8.31
C SER A 254 -5.44 59.45 9.14
N LYS A 255 -4.69 58.32 9.13
CA LYS A 255 -3.30 58.09 9.59
C LYS A 255 -3.13 56.59 9.95
N SER A 256 -1.96 55.96 9.94
CA SER A 256 -0.64 56.23 9.32
C SER A 256 0.31 55.06 9.66
N ALA A 257 1.35 54.83 8.85
CA ALA A 257 2.69 54.31 9.27
C ALA A 257 2.79 52.88 9.90
N GLN A 258 3.94 52.16 9.91
CA GLN A 258 5.23 52.25 9.20
C GLN A 258 6.02 50.91 9.32
N ASN A 259 6.91 50.67 8.35
CA ASN A 259 8.27 50.04 8.43
C ASN A 259 8.58 48.75 9.24
N ALA A 260 9.01 47.71 8.51
CA ALA A 260 10.31 46.99 8.61
C ALA A 260 10.36 45.91 7.49
N LYS A 261 11.46 45.50 6.81
CA LYS A 261 12.86 45.95 6.65
C LYS A 261 13.91 45.69 7.76
N VAL A 262 14.47 44.47 7.78
CA VAL A 262 15.87 44.12 8.09
C VAL A 262 16.30 43.00 7.12
N GLY A 263 17.59 42.87 6.77
CA GLY A 263 18.10 41.76 5.97
C GLY A 263 19.58 41.47 6.22
N SER A 264 20.06 40.30 5.79
CA SER A 264 21.46 39.89 5.61
C SER A 264 21.40 38.48 4.98
N SER A 265 21.92 38.18 3.78
CA SER A 265 23.32 38.23 3.32
C SER A 265 24.26 37.32 4.14
N THR A 266 24.59 36.15 3.61
CA THR A 266 26.00 35.75 3.41
C THR A 266 26.12 34.70 2.30
N ARG A 267 27.29 34.66 1.68
CA ARG A 267 27.64 33.94 0.45
C ARG A 267 28.88 33.09 0.77
N SER A 268 28.97 31.86 0.28
CA SER A 268 30.25 31.14 0.08
C SER A 268 30.07 29.93 -0.84
N ALA A 269 31.12 29.58 -1.57
CA ALA A 269 31.13 28.57 -2.64
C ALA A 269 32.46 27.73 -2.58
N PRO A 270 32.98 27.06 -3.64
CA PRO A 270 33.28 25.62 -3.56
C PRO A 270 34.76 25.22 -3.70
N VAL A 271 35.13 24.03 -3.19
CA VAL A 271 36.47 23.40 -3.19
C VAL A 271 36.27 21.87 -3.01
N ALA A 272 36.97 20.90 -3.63
CA ALA A 272 37.83 20.84 -4.82
C ALA A 272 37.96 19.36 -5.29
N GLU A 273 39.01 19.02 -6.04
CA GLU A 273 39.07 17.94 -7.05
C GLU A 273 40.17 16.89 -6.77
N SER A 274 39.96 15.63 -7.22
CA SER A 274 40.99 14.63 -7.62
C SER A 274 42.00 14.08 -6.57
N PRO A 275 42.83 13.04 -6.86
CA PRO A 275 42.89 12.16 -8.05
C PRO A 275 42.92 10.63 -7.75
N ALA A 276 43.00 9.82 -8.82
CA ALA A 276 43.08 8.34 -8.79
C ALA A 276 44.52 7.77 -8.82
N PRO A 277 44.70 6.45 -8.59
CA PRO A 277 45.84 5.72 -9.15
C PRO A 277 45.50 4.40 -9.87
N LYS A 278 45.97 4.34 -11.13
CA LYS A 278 46.74 3.25 -11.81
C LYS A 278 46.25 1.79 -11.79
N ALA A 279 46.24 1.19 -12.98
CA ALA A 279 45.89 -0.19 -13.27
C ALA A 279 47.09 -1.17 -13.21
N SER A 280 46.78 -2.45 -13.00
CA SER A 280 47.63 -3.61 -13.33
C SER A 280 46.77 -4.71 -13.95
N LYS A 281 47.26 -5.34 -15.03
CA LYS A 281 46.62 -6.51 -15.66
C LYS A 281 47.21 -7.80 -15.06
N PRO A 282 46.44 -8.89 -15.08
CA PRO A 282 46.98 -10.11 -15.69
C PRO A 282 46.07 -10.66 -16.81
N VAL A 283 46.72 -11.26 -17.79
CA VAL A 283 46.07 -12.04 -18.86
C VAL A 283 45.82 -13.45 -18.33
N ILE A 284 44.61 -13.97 -18.50
CA ILE A 284 44.33 -15.41 -18.38
C ILE A 284 43.58 -15.83 -19.63
N VAL A 285 44.15 -16.79 -20.36
CA VAL A 285 43.56 -17.43 -21.53
C VAL A 285 42.87 -18.71 -21.07
N PHE A 286 41.60 -18.90 -21.44
CA PHE A 286 40.95 -20.20 -21.38
C PHE A 286 40.23 -20.50 -22.70
N HIS A 287 40.60 -21.65 -23.30
CA HIS A 287 39.87 -22.26 -24.39
C HIS A 287 38.73 -23.12 -23.82
N PRO A 288 37.52 -23.05 -24.37
CA PRO A 288 36.59 -24.16 -24.38
C PRO A 288 36.64 -24.85 -25.75
N ASN A 289 37.41 -25.94 -25.83
CA ASN A 289 37.01 -27.03 -26.73
C ASN A 289 35.76 -27.67 -26.11
N ASN A 290 34.73 -27.91 -26.91
CA ASN A 290 34.10 -29.23 -26.97
C ASN A 290 33.14 -29.34 -28.15
N ASP A 291 33.49 -30.22 -29.07
CA ASP A 291 32.64 -30.64 -30.17
C ASP A 291 31.37 -31.31 -29.65
N THR A 292 30.21 -30.86 -30.11
CA THR A 292 28.98 -31.67 -30.10
C THR A 292 28.34 -31.63 -31.48
N ALA A 293 28.76 -32.57 -32.33
CA ALA A 293 28.19 -32.76 -33.65
C ALA A 293 26.72 -33.21 -33.53
N SER A 294 25.78 -32.30 -33.77
CA SER A 294 24.36 -32.64 -33.87
C SER A 294 24.07 -33.24 -35.25
N THR A 295 23.72 -34.52 -35.26
CA THR A 295 23.46 -35.30 -36.47
C THR A 295 22.19 -34.82 -37.18
N SER A 296 22.35 -34.31 -38.40
CA SER A 296 21.22 -34.06 -39.31
C SER A 296 20.46 -35.36 -39.60
N ARG A 297 19.20 -35.43 -39.13
CA ARG A 297 18.21 -36.40 -39.62
C ARG A 297 17.21 -35.66 -40.50
N GLY A 298 17.32 -35.86 -41.80
CA GLY A 298 16.34 -35.37 -42.76
C GLY A 298 14.97 -35.99 -42.48
N ILE A 299 13.96 -35.15 -42.26
CA ILE A 299 12.57 -35.58 -42.18
C ILE A 299 12.07 -35.75 -43.61
N HIS A 300 11.67 -36.97 -43.95
CA HIS A 300 11.08 -37.29 -45.24
C HIS A 300 9.77 -36.52 -45.40
N VAL A 301 9.66 -35.73 -46.47
CA VAL A 301 8.40 -35.06 -46.84
C VAL A 301 7.46 -36.13 -47.41
N SER A 302 6.45 -36.52 -46.63
CA SER A 302 5.36 -37.36 -47.12
C SER A 302 4.35 -36.50 -47.87
N GLU A 303 4.20 -36.77 -49.16
CA GLU A 303 3.26 -36.12 -50.06
C GLU A 303 1.81 -36.49 -49.66
N VAL A 304 1.07 -35.55 -49.06
CA VAL A 304 -0.31 -35.79 -48.64
C VAL A 304 -1.26 -35.46 -49.79
N HIS A 305 -2.00 -36.48 -50.25
CA HIS A 305 -3.02 -36.32 -51.29
C HIS A 305 -4.11 -35.31 -50.92
N SER A 306 -4.23 -34.26 -51.75
CA SER A 306 -5.32 -33.28 -51.70
C SER A 306 -6.68 -33.91 -52.00
N THR A 307 -7.42 -34.30 -50.96
CA THR A 307 -8.83 -34.70 -51.10
C THR A 307 -9.74 -33.46 -51.08
N SER A 308 -10.33 -33.16 -52.23
CA SER A 308 -11.27 -32.06 -52.43
C SER A 308 -12.61 -32.34 -51.73
N SER A 309 -12.74 -31.93 -50.46
CA SER A 309 -14.01 -31.97 -49.74
C SER A 309 -14.84 -30.72 -50.06
N ARG A 310 -16.06 -30.93 -50.56
CA ARG A 310 -17.01 -29.84 -50.86
C ARG A 310 -17.35 -29.08 -49.57
N GLY A 311 -17.16 -27.77 -49.59
CA GLY A 311 -17.30 -26.92 -48.41
C GLY A 311 -18.72 -26.86 -47.86
N SER A 312 -18.95 -27.53 -46.73
CA SER A 312 -19.97 -27.08 -45.79
C SER A 312 -19.43 -25.85 -45.06
N LYS A 313 -20.03 -24.68 -45.31
CA LYS A 313 -19.68 -23.45 -44.59
C LYS A 313 -20.27 -23.51 -43.17
N SER A 314 -19.65 -24.29 -42.29
CA SER A 314 -19.94 -24.22 -40.86
C SER A 314 -19.50 -22.85 -40.34
N GLY A 315 -20.43 -21.89 -40.38
CA GLY A 315 -20.24 -20.58 -39.80
C GLY A 315 -19.91 -20.73 -38.33
N LEU A 316 -18.64 -20.51 -37.97
CA LEU A 316 -18.20 -20.44 -36.59
C LEU A 316 -19.06 -19.37 -35.92
N SER A 317 -19.91 -19.77 -34.97
CA SER A 317 -20.85 -18.84 -34.36
C SER A 317 -20.10 -17.65 -33.77
N PHE A 318 -20.59 -16.44 -33.98
CA PHE A 318 -20.00 -15.23 -33.38
C PHE A 318 -19.85 -15.38 -31.86
N ILE A 319 -20.73 -16.14 -31.22
CA ILE A 319 -20.66 -16.48 -29.79
C ILE A 319 -19.40 -17.30 -29.49
N THR A 320 -19.07 -18.32 -30.30
CA THR A 320 -17.86 -19.13 -30.15
C THR A 320 -16.60 -18.29 -30.31
N LEU A 321 -16.58 -17.38 -31.30
CA LEU A 321 -15.45 -16.46 -31.50
C LEU A 321 -15.26 -15.52 -30.30
N LEU A 322 -16.35 -14.95 -29.77
CA LEU A 322 -16.31 -14.09 -28.58
C LEU A 322 -15.83 -14.84 -27.33
N ILE A 323 -16.28 -16.09 -27.12
CA ILE A 323 -15.82 -16.93 -26.01
C ILE A 323 -14.31 -17.18 -26.10
N VAL A 324 -13.79 -17.50 -27.30
CA VAL A 324 -12.34 -17.69 -27.51
C VAL A 324 -11.56 -16.40 -27.24
N ILE A 325 -12.04 -15.24 -27.70
CA ILE A 325 -11.39 -13.95 -27.44
C ILE A 325 -11.36 -13.65 -25.92
N VAL A 326 -12.47 -13.83 -25.21
CA VAL A 326 -12.53 -13.61 -23.76
C VAL A 326 -11.61 -14.58 -23.01
N ALA A 327 -11.57 -15.85 -23.40
CA ALA A 327 -10.68 -16.84 -22.79
C ALA A 327 -9.20 -16.48 -23.00
N VAL A 328 -8.81 -16.01 -24.18
CA VAL A 328 -7.44 -15.54 -24.48
C VAL A 328 -7.09 -14.30 -23.65
N ILE A 329 -8.01 -13.34 -23.51
CA ILE A 329 -7.79 -12.13 -22.67
C ILE A 329 -7.62 -12.52 -21.19
N LEU A 330 -8.48 -13.39 -20.66
CA LEU A 330 -8.38 -13.85 -19.27
C LEU A 330 -7.07 -14.61 -19.03
N LEU A 331 -6.71 -15.55 -19.91
CA LEU A 331 -5.45 -16.28 -19.82
C LEU A 331 -4.23 -15.35 -19.90
N SER A 332 -4.23 -14.39 -20.83
CA SER A 332 -3.19 -13.38 -20.95
C SER A 332 -3.06 -12.52 -19.67
N THR A 333 -4.20 -12.14 -19.07
CA THR A 333 -4.22 -11.38 -17.81
C THR A 333 -3.66 -12.20 -16.64
N LEU A 334 -4.04 -13.48 -16.52
CA LEU A 334 -3.50 -14.39 -15.51
C LEU A 334 -2.00 -14.63 -15.69
N LEU A 335 -1.53 -14.81 -16.92
CA LEU A 335 -0.10 -14.93 -17.23
C LEU A 335 0.67 -13.65 -16.91
N ALA A 336 0.08 -12.47 -17.15
CA ALA A 336 0.69 -11.19 -16.77
C ALA A 336 0.80 -11.02 -15.25
N LEU A 337 -0.24 -11.38 -14.49
CA LEU A 337 -0.22 -11.38 -13.03
C LEU A 337 0.84 -12.35 -12.48
N ALA A 338 0.86 -13.59 -12.98
CA ALA A 338 1.85 -14.58 -12.59
C ALA A 338 3.29 -14.17 -12.96
N ASN A 339 3.47 -13.50 -14.11
CA ASN A 339 4.77 -12.96 -14.50
C ASN A 339 5.23 -11.86 -13.54
N MET A 340 4.34 -10.93 -13.15
CA MET A 340 4.66 -9.91 -12.15
C MET A 340 5.08 -10.54 -10.81
N TYR A 341 4.38 -11.58 -10.35
CA TYR A 341 4.71 -12.30 -9.12
C TYR A 341 6.11 -12.96 -9.16
N ILE A 342 6.48 -13.61 -10.27
CA ILE A 342 7.79 -14.27 -10.40
C ILE A 342 8.94 -13.26 -10.63
N SER A 343 8.66 -12.15 -11.32
CA SER A 343 9.65 -11.06 -11.49
C SER A 343 9.75 -10.12 -10.28
N ALA A 344 8.92 -10.31 -9.26
CA ALA A 344 8.89 -9.44 -8.08
C ALA A 344 10.26 -9.48 -7.38
N PRO A 345 10.81 -8.33 -6.98
CA PRO A 345 12.02 -8.29 -6.19
C PRO A 345 11.77 -8.89 -4.79
N ILE A 346 12.81 -9.51 -4.24
CA ILE A 346 12.85 -10.10 -2.90
C ILE A 346 12.60 -8.98 -1.88
N GLN A 347 11.49 -9.12 -1.16
CA GLN A 347 11.09 -8.20 -0.10
C GLN A 347 11.76 -8.58 1.22
N VAL A 348 11.75 -7.64 2.15
CA VAL A 348 12.14 -7.88 3.54
C VAL A 348 11.14 -8.87 4.18
N GLY A 349 11.66 -9.87 4.88
CA GLY A 349 10.92 -11.03 5.41
C GLY A 349 10.83 -12.23 4.45
N HIS A 350 11.30 -12.13 3.20
CA HIS A 350 11.27 -13.26 2.27
C HIS A 350 12.41 -14.26 2.50
N VAL A 351 12.07 -15.55 2.42
CA VAL A 351 12.99 -16.68 2.45
C VAL A 351 12.91 -17.43 1.13
N LEU A 352 14.04 -17.60 0.45
CA LEU A 352 14.19 -18.43 -0.74
C LEU A 352 14.96 -19.70 -0.38
N ALA A 353 14.34 -20.86 -0.58
CA ALA A 353 14.96 -22.15 -0.30
C ALA A 353 16.12 -22.46 -1.29
N PRO A 354 17.08 -23.32 -0.92
CA PRO A 354 18.09 -23.84 -1.85
C PRO A 354 17.43 -24.51 -3.08
N GLY A 355 18.06 -24.35 -4.25
CA GLY A 355 17.53 -24.76 -5.54
C GLY A 355 16.54 -23.77 -6.18
N THR A 356 16.18 -22.67 -5.49
CA THR A 356 15.30 -21.64 -6.07
C THR A 356 16.03 -20.84 -7.16
N VAL A 357 15.37 -20.68 -8.31
CA VAL A 357 15.82 -19.81 -9.40
C VAL A 357 14.81 -18.68 -9.60
N LEU A 358 15.27 -17.43 -9.55
CA LEU A 358 14.45 -16.23 -9.73
C LEU A 358 14.86 -15.49 -11.02
N HIS A 359 13.93 -15.27 -11.94
CA HIS A 359 14.19 -14.62 -13.23
C HIS A 359 13.64 -13.20 -13.25
N LYS A 360 14.48 -12.22 -13.64
CA LYS A 360 14.10 -10.80 -13.72
C LYS A 360 12.94 -10.55 -14.69
N CYS A 361 12.85 -11.33 -15.76
CA CYS A 361 11.80 -11.21 -16.76
C CYS A 361 10.64 -12.19 -16.54
N GLY A 362 10.59 -12.89 -15.39
CA GLY A 362 9.58 -13.90 -15.10
C GLY A 362 9.61 -15.05 -16.11
N PHE A 363 8.43 -15.55 -16.49
CA PHE A 363 8.28 -16.66 -17.44
C PHE A 363 8.83 -16.35 -18.84
N ALA A 364 8.86 -15.08 -19.25
CA ALA A 364 9.40 -14.68 -20.55
C ALA A 364 10.89 -15.03 -20.70
N GLY A 365 11.62 -15.14 -19.58
CA GLY A 365 13.02 -15.55 -19.55
C GLY A 365 13.26 -17.07 -19.54
N VAL A 366 12.21 -17.89 -19.35
CA VAL A 366 12.33 -19.35 -19.17
C VAL A 366 12.08 -20.13 -20.48
N ILE A 367 11.21 -19.62 -21.36
CA ILE A 367 10.78 -20.35 -22.56
C ILE A 367 11.52 -19.82 -23.80
N PRO A 368 12.44 -20.60 -24.41
CA PRO A 368 13.14 -20.18 -25.62
C PRO A 368 12.16 -19.85 -26.75
N GLY A 369 12.38 -18.71 -27.42
CA GLY A 369 11.56 -18.25 -28.54
C GLY A 369 10.30 -17.44 -28.18
N VAL A 370 9.77 -17.53 -26.96
CA VAL A 370 8.65 -16.67 -26.52
C VAL A 370 9.07 -15.20 -26.47
N GLN A 371 10.32 -14.92 -26.06
CA GLN A 371 10.88 -13.57 -26.06
C GLN A 371 10.86 -12.93 -27.47
N SER A 372 11.16 -13.69 -28.52
CA SER A 372 11.12 -13.22 -29.92
C SER A 372 9.70 -12.87 -30.39
N ILE A 373 8.69 -13.56 -29.88
CA ILE A 373 7.27 -13.26 -30.17
C ILE A 373 6.83 -12.02 -29.40
N LEU A 374 7.18 -11.92 -28.11
CA LEU A 374 6.83 -10.77 -27.27
C LEU A 374 7.49 -9.46 -27.76
N SER A 375 8.75 -9.51 -28.17
CA SER A 375 9.46 -8.33 -28.72
C SER A 375 8.88 -7.86 -30.05
N ALA A 376 8.36 -8.77 -30.88
CA ALA A 376 7.66 -8.43 -32.12
C ALA A 376 6.28 -7.77 -31.87
N ILE A 377 5.58 -8.16 -30.80
CA ILE A 377 4.28 -7.60 -30.42
C ILE A 377 4.44 -6.25 -29.70
N SER A 378 5.47 -6.09 -28.86
CA SER A 378 5.76 -4.85 -28.16
C SER A 378 7.27 -4.64 -27.98
N PRO A 379 7.88 -3.71 -28.74
CA PRO A 379 9.29 -3.34 -28.59
C PRO A 379 9.68 -2.78 -27.21
N ARG A 380 8.69 -2.51 -26.33
CA ARG A 380 8.90 -2.11 -24.94
C ARG A 380 9.10 -3.28 -23.97
N LEU A 381 9.00 -4.52 -24.45
CA LEU A 381 9.22 -5.75 -23.66
C LEU A 381 10.63 -6.35 -23.86
N ASP A 382 11.60 -5.58 -24.34
CA ASP A 382 13.00 -6.01 -24.43
C ASP A 382 13.65 -6.09 -23.03
N CYS A 383 13.30 -7.14 -22.31
CA CYS A 383 13.76 -7.42 -20.97
C CYS A 383 15.02 -8.29 -21.02
N LYS A 384 16.17 -7.70 -20.67
CA LYS A 384 17.43 -8.44 -20.50
C LYS A 384 17.34 -9.32 -19.26
N ASN A 385 17.13 -10.63 -19.47
CA ASN A 385 16.85 -11.60 -18.41
C ASN A 385 18.10 -11.96 -17.61
N SER A 386 18.39 -11.16 -16.60
CA SER A 386 19.23 -11.59 -15.47
C SER A 386 18.45 -12.60 -14.61
N TYR A 387 19.16 -13.53 -13.97
CA TYR A 387 18.55 -14.50 -13.07
C TYR A 387 19.44 -14.78 -11.86
N LEU A 388 18.84 -15.31 -10.81
CA LEU A 388 19.47 -15.59 -9.53
C LEU A 388 19.27 -17.05 -9.19
N VAL A 389 20.31 -17.72 -8.73
CA VAL A 389 20.28 -19.10 -8.24
C VAL A 389 20.63 -19.10 -6.77
N VAL A 390 19.78 -19.71 -5.94
CA VAL A 390 20.04 -19.93 -4.50
C VAL A 390 20.56 -21.35 -4.32
N GLU A 391 21.73 -21.49 -3.72
CA GLU A 391 22.31 -22.77 -3.29
C GLU A 391 22.37 -22.82 -1.75
N ASP A 392 22.87 -23.92 -1.17
CA ASP A 392 22.92 -24.09 0.30
C ASP A 392 23.86 -23.08 1.00
N GLU A 393 24.98 -22.74 0.37
CA GLU A 393 26.06 -21.91 0.94
C GLU A 393 26.34 -20.62 0.15
N GLN A 394 25.73 -20.45 -1.02
CA GLN A 394 25.94 -19.30 -1.90
C GLN A 394 24.70 -18.89 -2.69
N VAL A 395 24.68 -17.65 -3.16
CA VAL A 395 23.67 -17.11 -4.08
C VAL A 395 24.38 -16.44 -5.24
N THR A 396 24.09 -16.87 -6.45
CA THR A 396 24.79 -16.43 -7.66
C THR A 396 23.83 -15.69 -8.58
N GLY A 397 24.19 -14.44 -8.91
CA GLY A 397 23.47 -13.59 -9.85
C GLY A 397 24.13 -13.61 -11.22
N TYR A 398 23.34 -13.99 -12.23
CA TYR A 398 23.74 -14.10 -13.63
C TYR A 398 23.19 -12.95 -14.46
N ASP A 399 23.94 -12.50 -15.46
CA ASP A 399 23.52 -11.53 -16.46
C ASP A 399 22.58 -12.14 -17.54
N SER A 400 22.30 -11.39 -18.60
CA SER A 400 21.48 -11.86 -19.72
C SER A 400 22.19 -12.80 -20.69
N ASP A 401 23.52 -12.88 -20.61
CA ASP A 401 24.37 -13.70 -21.47
C ASP A 401 24.79 -15.01 -20.77
N GLY A 402 24.41 -15.18 -19.50
CA GLY A 402 24.68 -16.37 -18.66
C GLY A 402 25.98 -16.28 -17.87
N ASN A 403 26.66 -15.14 -17.84
CA ASN A 403 27.88 -14.96 -17.04
C ASN A 403 27.53 -14.63 -15.58
N VAL A 404 28.42 -14.98 -14.65
CA VAL A 404 28.28 -14.60 -13.23
C VAL A 404 28.58 -13.11 -13.08
N ALA A 405 27.55 -12.32 -12.87
CA ALA A 405 27.64 -10.88 -12.68
C ALA A 405 28.05 -10.53 -11.23
N TRP A 406 27.51 -11.30 -10.26
CA TRP A 406 27.82 -11.17 -8.84
C TRP A 406 27.53 -12.46 -8.07
N MET A 407 28.10 -12.58 -6.88
CA MET A 407 27.94 -13.73 -6.00
C MET A 407 27.95 -13.31 -4.53
N ILE A 408 27.16 -14.01 -3.72
CA ILE A 408 27.11 -13.88 -2.26
C ILE A 408 27.47 -15.23 -1.69
N VAL A 409 28.47 -15.29 -0.81
CA VAL A 409 28.93 -16.54 -0.19
C VAL A 409 28.76 -16.42 1.32
N GLY A 410 28.22 -17.47 1.96
CA GLY A 410 28.23 -17.60 3.42
C GLY A 410 29.67 -17.55 3.96
N THR A 411 29.86 -17.04 5.18
CA THR A 411 31.21 -16.73 5.66
C THR A 411 32.07 -17.99 5.87
N HIS A 412 33.03 -18.20 4.96
CA HIS A 412 34.15 -19.16 4.99
C HIS A 412 33.80 -20.65 5.17
N HIS A 413 34.23 -21.46 4.18
CA HIS A 413 34.20 -22.94 4.15
C HIS A 413 34.82 -23.69 5.36
N THR A 414 35.41 -22.98 6.33
CA THR A 414 35.97 -23.54 7.56
C THR A 414 35.00 -23.47 8.74
N ALA A 415 33.92 -22.71 8.65
CA ALA A 415 32.84 -22.73 9.63
C ALA A 415 31.97 -23.97 9.39
N LYS A 416 31.79 -24.78 10.44
CA LYS A 416 30.81 -25.88 10.46
C LYS A 416 29.44 -25.31 10.03
N ARG A 417 28.76 -25.95 9.07
CA ARG A 417 27.45 -25.50 8.56
C ARG A 417 26.51 -25.24 9.73
N VAL A 418 25.98 -24.01 9.80
CA VAL A 418 25.15 -23.56 10.93
C VAL A 418 23.89 -24.43 11.03
N CYS A 419 23.21 -24.69 9.91
CA CYS A 419 22.00 -25.52 9.86
C CYS A 419 22.23 -27.05 9.75
N ASP A 420 23.41 -27.57 10.10
CA ASP A 420 23.66 -29.02 10.21
C ASP A 420 23.50 -29.54 11.66
N VAL A 421 23.20 -28.67 12.63
CA VAL A 421 22.86 -29.09 14.00
C VAL A 421 21.38 -29.45 14.03
N GLU A 422 21.06 -30.74 14.17
CA GLU A 422 19.70 -31.32 14.08
C GLU A 422 18.66 -30.76 15.09
N ASN A 423 19.04 -29.82 15.97
CA ASN A 423 18.22 -29.27 17.04
C ASN A 423 18.10 -27.72 17.03
N GLU A 424 18.56 -27.02 16.00
CA GLU A 424 18.28 -25.58 15.85
C GLU A 424 16.98 -25.37 15.03
N GLU A 425 15.85 -25.34 15.72
CA GLU A 425 14.50 -25.13 15.13
C GLU A 425 14.39 -23.81 14.33
N ASP A 426 15.26 -22.83 14.61
CA ASP A 426 15.30 -21.52 13.96
C ASP A 426 16.21 -21.44 12.70
N CYS A 427 16.94 -22.52 12.35
CA CYS A 427 17.93 -22.44 11.26
C CYS A 427 17.31 -22.64 9.87
N MET A 428 16.90 -21.52 9.24
CA MET A 428 16.35 -21.53 7.88
C MET A 428 17.46 -21.66 6.82
N LYS A 429 17.35 -22.70 5.98
CA LYS A 429 18.25 -22.97 4.84
C LYS A 429 17.92 -22.06 3.65
N GLY A 430 18.95 -21.66 2.90
CA GLY A 430 18.82 -20.77 1.74
C GLY A 430 18.97 -19.28 2.08
N LEU A 431 18.44 -18.40 1.22
CA LEU A 431 18.59 -16.95 1.34
C LEU A 431 17.41 -16.33 2.11
N HIS A 432 17.68 -15.62 3.20
CA HIS A 432 16.68 -14.86 3.96
C HIS A 432 17.05 -13.38 4.00
N PHE A 433 16.11 -12.49 3.64
CA PHE A 433 16.28 -11.04 3.76
C PHE A 433 15.54 -10.55 5.01
N VAL A 434 16.28 -10.16 6.04
CA VAL A 434 15.74 -9.90 7.39
C VAL A 434 15.25 -8.46 7.55
N ASP A 435 14.33 -8.22 8.49
CA ASP A 435 13.76 -6.91 8.87
C ASP A 435 14.78 -5.78 9.10
N ASP A 436 16.01 -6.12 9.50
CA ASP A 436 17.12 -5.19 9.69
C ASP A 436 17.91 -4.88 8.39
N LYS A 437 17.41 -5.32 7.23
CA LYS A 437 17.99 -5.20 5.88
C LYS A 437 19.33 -5.94 5.72
N HIS A 438 19.60 -6.91 6.58
CA HIS A 438 20.71 -7.83 6.37
C HIS A 438 20.25 -9.11 5.64
N LEU A 439 21.17 -9.67 4.86
CA LEU A 439 20.99 -10.95 4.20
C LEU A 439 21.60 -12.04 5.07
N LEU A 440 20.89 -13.15 5.24
CA LEU A 440 21.40 -14.40 5.78
C LEU A 440 21.44 -15.44 4.67
N ILE A 441 22.50 -16.25 4.59
CA ILE A 441 22.49 -17.51 3.83
C ILE A 441 22.66 -18.65 4.83
N SER A 442 21.67 -19.55 4.91
CA SER A 442 21.66 -20.69 5.84
C SER A 442 22.04 -20.28 7.27
N GLY A 443 21.26 -19.36 7.84
CA GLY A 443 21.47 -18.72 9.15
C GLY A 443 22.64 -17.72 9.24
N THR A 444 23.55 -17.69 8.26
CA THR A 444 24.82 -16.96 8.36
C THR A 444 24.71 -15.52 7.81
N LYS A 445 25.03 -14.53 8.65
CA LYS A 445 24.94 -13.10 8.28
C LYS A 445 26.00 -12.70 7.25
N ILE A 446 25.52 -12.29 6.09
CA ILE A 446 26.33 -11.80 4.97
C ILE A 446 26.84 -10.39 5.28
N THR A 447 28.13 -10.17 5.04
CA THR A 447 28.78 -8.86 5.26
C THR A 447 29.33 -8.24 3.97
N TRP A 448 29.55 -9.02 2.91
CA TRP A 448 29.90 -8.52 1.57
C TRP A 448 29.19 -9.26 0.43
N ILE A 449 29.16 -8.62 -0.74
CA ILE A 449 28.73 -9.18 -2.03
C ILE A 449 29.87 -8.98 -3.00
N GLU A 450 30.29 -10.04 -3.70
CA GLU A 450 31.34 -9.96 -4.73
C GLU A 450 30.71 -9.65 -6.09
N THR A 451 31.14 -8.57 -6.74
CA THR A 451 30.71 -8.21 -8.11
C THR A 451 31.87 -8.36 -9.06
N PHE A 452 31.68 -9.10 -10.15
CA PHE A 452 32.71 -9.38 -11.16
C PHE A 452 32.76 -8.30 -12.24
N GLU A 453 31.65 -7.59 -12.46
CA GLU A 453 31.56 -6.52 -13.45
C GLU A 453 31.36 -5.13 -12.85
N LYS A 454 31.93 -4.12 -13.51
CA LYS A 454 31.89 -2.74 -13.05
C LYS A 454 30.58 -2.06 -13.42
N GLY A 455 29.68 -1.96 -12.45
CA GLY A 455 28.41 -1.24 -12.59
C GLY A 455 27.18 -2.15 -12.62
N VAL A 456 27.33 -3.41 -12.25
CA VAL A 456 26.17 -4.27 -11.94
C VAL A 456 25.59 -3.84 -10.61
N ASP A 457 24.38 -3.30 -10.65
CA ASP A 457 23.58 -3.00 -9.47
C ASP A 457 22.80 -4.24 -9.03
N VAL A 458 22.98 -4.65 -7.78
CA VAL A 458 22.18 -5.72 -7.12
C VAL A 458 20.80 -5.23 -6.65
N TYR A 459 20.41 -4.02 -7.06
CA TYR A 459 19.25 -3.27 -6.59
C TYR A 459 18.78 -2.34 -7.73
N PRO A 460 17.47 -2.20 -8.02
CA PRO A 460 16.29 -2.71 -7.29
C PRO A 460 15.84 -4.11 -7.71
N TRP A 461 16.68 -4.86 -8.42
CA TRP A 461 16.49 -6.29 -8.65
C TRP A 461 17.84 -6.99 -8.44
N PRO A 462 17.90 -8.11 -7.70
CA PRO A 462 16.77 -8.90 -7.19
C PRO A 462 16.15 -8.38 -5.89
N PHE A 463 16.71 -7.38 -5.20
CA PHE A 463 16.20 -6.93 -3.89
C PHE A 463 15.37 -5.64 -3.98
N GLU A 464 14.21 -5.60 -3.32
CA GLU A 464 13.31 -4.41 -3.32
C GLU A 464 13.91 -3.26 -2.51
N GLU A 465 14.78 -3.59 -1.56
CA GLU A 465 15.53 -2.67 -0.73
C GLU A 465 17.03 -2.94 -0.86
N LYS A 466 17.87 -1.90 -0.74
CA LYS A 466 19.32 -2.06 -0.84
C LYS A 466 19.84 -2.79 0.42
N PRO A 467 20.47 -3.98 0.29
CA PRO A 467 20.97 -4.72 1.45
C PRO A 467 22.14 -3.99 2.12
N LEU A 468 22.27 -4.13 3.45
CA LEU A 468 23.35 -3.56 4.27
C LEU A 468 24.65 -4.39 4.19
N THR A 469 25.11 -4.63 2.97
CA THR A 469 26.30 -5.43 2.63
C THR A 469 27.34 -4.59 1.88
N ARG A 470 28.63 -4.84 2.13
CA ARG A 470 29.72 -4.16 1.40
C ARG A 470 29.88 -4.78 0.00
N ILE A 471 29.80 -3.97 -1.05
CA ILE A 471 30.07 -4.47 -2.41
C ILE A 471 31.60 -4.51 -2.61
N TRP A 472 32.15 -5.70 -2.76
CA TRP A 472 33.55 -5.92 -3.10
C TRP A 472 33.68 -6.10 -4.62
N LYS A 473 34.56 -5.31 -5.24
CA LYS A 473 34.82 -5.33 -6.69
C LYS A 473 36.15 -6.02 -6.92
N LYS A 474 36.13 -7.07 -7.73
CA LYS A 474 37.30 -7.88 -8.08
C LYS A 474 38.14 -7.25 -9.19
#